data_AF-A0A3C1UU34-F1
#
_entry.id   AF-A0A3C1UU34-F1
#
_cell.length_a   1.000
_cell.length_b   1.000
_cell.length_c   1.000
_cell.angle_alpha   90.00
_cell.angle_beta   90.00
_cell.angle_gamma   90.00
#
_symmetry.space_group_name_H-M   'P 1'
#
loop_
_entity.id
_entity.type
_entity.pdbx_description
1 polymer ?
#
loop_
_entity_poly.entity_id
_entity_poly.type
_entity_poly.pdbx_seq_one_letter_code
_entity_poly.pdbx_strand_id
1 'polypeptide(L)'
;MKRIICILCAFLFLCGCGNHSASSSEKSELSESPISASSDLEVPDVFLDSDGRLTIQNAQLTTSKKLWILAYMNDCIYFREEDRDEPQKVTIYKADLNAHTVTDIGQIERYRISTNPLEVRLIHDKLFFTVARDEGENKVKDYLYSIDLTTDTLYQYEGEFLVSPLVYHHTYGNQLYTLKTKAAEGSCISYLDVFDPVTDCTQTILSGDVDKSCENILAFTIDNEVIYLVVKNKEEHWELRTYHLDGTSIGCVDMSEMQEDMNDFKIGQIHVIGDYLLITDWVELNIYKLSEDSLQLVAKGNGDALFPANFTEHLPTDDIFIYSGRAESFLFHPADNTLTQMDLPIIKNKETQAITSAFQDGQSILLGVYDTAAKQYAYYVMSVEEMKEYAVAVNPITGEEPLHFLGEDDEMIIIEPKK
;
A
#
# COMPACT_ATOMS: atom_id res chain seq x y z
N MET A 1 -50.92 2.73 -41.33
CA MET A 1 -50.52 2.49 -42.74
C MET A 1 -49.51 1.34 -42.77
N LYS A 2 -49.86 0.27 -43.50
CA LYS A 2 -49.10 -0.85 -44.12
C LYS A 2 -47.78 -1.32 -43.46
N ARG A 3 -47.76 -2.51 -42.82
CA ARG A 3 -47.48 -3.89 -43.36
C ARG A 3 -45.96 -4.17 -43.52
N ILE A 4 -45.38 -5.07 -42.70
CA ILE A 4 -45.12 -6.50 -42.97
C ILE A 4 -44.36 -6.77 -44.27
N ILE A 5 -43.14 -7.33 -44.14
CA ILE A 5 -42.57 -8.34 -45.05
C ILE A 5 -41.90 -9.43 -44.21
N CYS A 6 -42.49 -10.62 -44.24
CA CYS A 6 -41.82 -11.91 -44.07
C CYS A 6 -41.36 -12.41 -45.45
N ILE A 7 -40.36 -13.31 -45.46
CA ILE A 7 -40.25 -14.59 -46.23
C ILE A 7 -38.75 -14.92 -46.34
N LEU A 8 -38.19 -16.01 -45.80
CA LEU A 8 -38.39 -17.47 -45.93
C LEU A 8 -37.38 -18.11 -46.92
N CYS A 9 -36.73 -19.19 -46.46
CA CYS A 9 -36.31 -20.44 -47.14
C CYS A 9 -35.18 -21.05 -46.27
N ALA A 10 -35.35 -22.03 -45.36
CA ALA A 10 -36.01 -23.34 -45.41
C ALA A 10 -35.28 -24.28 -46.42
N PHE A 11 -34.50 -25.29 -46.02
CA PHE A 11 -34.82 -26.72 -45.74
C PHE A 11 -33.45 -27.46 -45.84
N LEU A 12 -33.11 -28.64 -45.30
CA LEU A 12 -33.59 -29.55 -44.25
C LEU A 12 -32.66 -30.80 -44.26
N PHE A 13 -32.67 -31.57 -43.16
CA PHE A 13 -32.53 -33.06 -43.09
C PHE A 13 -31.14 -33.72 -43.37
N LEU A 14 -30.68 -34.81 -42.73
CA LEU A 14 -31.21 -35.94 -41.93
C LEU A 14 -29.99 -36.57 -41.19
N CYS A 15 -30.05 -36.84 -39.87
CA CYS A 15 -30.30 -38.13 -39.21
C CYS A 15 -29.20 -39.21 -39.20
N GLY A 16 -29.05 -39.85 -38.02
CA GLY A 16 -28.60 -41.24 -37.83
C GLY A 16 -27.41 -41.38 -36.86
N CYS A 17 -27.59 -41.51 -35.55
CA CYS A 17 -27.91 -42.74 -34.77
C CYS A 17 -26.91 -43.90 -34.92
N GLY A 18 -26.33 -44.39 -33.81
CA GLY A 18 -25.89 -45.79 -33.73
C GLY A 18 -24.83 -46.18 -32.69
N ASN A 19 -25.28 -46.46 -31.47
CA ASN A 19 -24.95 -47.58 -30.56
C ASN A 19 -23.51 -48.04 -30.20
N HIS A 20 -23.31 -48.10 -28.88
CA HIS A 20 -22.73 -49.18 -28.02
C HIS A 20 -21.98 -50.37 -28.66
N SER A 21 -20.81 -50.69 -28.09
CA SER A 21 -20.53 -51.99 -27.45
C SER A 21 -19.28 -51.95 -26.56
N ALA A 22 -19.31 -52.75 -25.50
CA ALA A 22 -18.26 -52.94 -24.51
C ALA A 22 -17.31 -54.09 -24.89
N SER A 23 -16.09 -54.09 -24.36
CA SER A 23 -15.55 -55.14 -23.44
C SER A 23 -14.01 -55.22 -23.44
N SER A 24 -13.49 -55.42 -22.22
CA SER A 24 -12.29 -56.20 -21.82
C SER A 24 -10.93 -55.83 -22.42
N SER A 25 -9.78 -55.97 -21.78
CA SER A 25 -9.31 -56.30 -20.43
C SER A 25 -7.79 -56.37 -20.61
N GLU A 26 -6.97 -55.83 -19.71
CA GLU A 26 -5.74 -56.51 -19.28
C GLU A 26 -5.13 -55.82 -18.07
N LYS A 27 -4.71 -56.67 -17.14
CA LYS A 27 -4.02 -56.34 -15.90
C LYS A 27 -2.59 -55.88 -16.21
N SER A 28 -2.12 -54.89 -15.46
CA SER A 28 -0.71 -54.81 -15.09
C SER A 28 -0.64 -54.31 -13.65
N GLU A 29 -0.45 -55.24 -12.72
CA GLU A 29 0.05 -54.94 -11.37
C GLU A 29 1.51 -54.52 -11.52
N LEU A 30 1.80 -53.25 -11.21
CA LEU A 30 3.11 -52.84 -10.74
C LEU A 30 2.89 -52.07 -9.44
N SER A 31 3.26 -52.74 -8.37
CA SER A 31 3.43 -52.17 -7.05
C SER A 31 4.62 -51.22 -7.06
N GLU A 32 4.38 -49.94 -6.92
CA GLU A 32 5.32 -49.04 -6.25
C GLU A 32 4.53 -48.22 -5.26
N SER A 33 4.96 -48.33 -4.00
CA SER A 33 4.48 -47.63 -2.84
C SER A 33 4.29 -46.13 -3.13
N PRO A 34 3.22 -45.46 -2.67
CA PRO A 34 3.28 -44.02 -2.62
C PRO A 34 4.33 -43.66 -1.57
N ILE A 35 5.45 -43.12 -2.03
CA ILE A 35 6.26 -42.25 -1.21
C ILE A 35 5.32 -41.10 -0.83
N SER A 36 4.76 -41.17 0.38
CA SER A 36 4.14 -40.03 1.02
C SER A 36 5.26 -39.04 1.35
N ALA A 37 5.67 -38.27 0.35
CA ALA A 37 6.21 -36.96 0.63
C ALA A 37 4.99 -36.13 1.04
N SER A 38 4.73 -36.04 2.35
CA SER A 38 4.02 -34.88 2.89
C SER A 38 4.92 -33.68 2.59
N SER A 39 4.76 -33.12 1.41
CA SER A 39 5.07 -31.72 1.22
C SER A 39 3.97 -30.99 1.99
N ASP A 40 4.25 -30.67 3.25
CA ASP A 40 3.59 -29.56 3.92
C ASP A 40 4.00 -28.30 3.16
N LEU A 41 3.44 -28.15 1.95
CA LEU A 41 3.49 -26.93 1.17
C LEU A 41 2.56 -26.00 1.92
N GLU A 42 3.11 -25.02 2.62
CA GLU A 42 2.35 -23.84 3.04
C GLU A 42 1.60 -23.33 1.81
N VAL A 43 0.27 -23.46 1.85
CA VAL A 43 -0.62 -23.01 0.80
C VAL A 43 -0.87 -21.53 1.09
N PRO A 44 -0.58 -20.61 0.16
CA PRO A 44 -0.88 -19.20 0.36
C PRO A 44 -2.38 -19.00 0.66
N ASP A 45 -2.71 -18.11 1.60
CA ASP A 45 -4.10 -17.77 1.91
C ASP A 45 -4.81 -17.19 0.69
N VAL A 46 -4.05 -16.44 -0.11
CA VAL A 46 -4.52 -15.76 -1.31
C VAL A 46 -3.44 -15.81 -2.39
N PHE A 47 -3.74 -16.27 -3.59
CA PHE A 47 -2.78 -16.26 -4.71
C PHE A 47 -3.40 -15.82 -6.03
N LEU A 48 -2.56 -15.30 -6.94
CA LEU A 48 -2.95 -15.08 -8.33
C LEU A 48 -2.57 -16.30 -9.18
N ASP A 49 -3.54 -16.89 -9.88
CA ASP A 49 -3.25 -18.01 -10.80
C ASP A 49 -2.48 -17.54 -12.06
N SER A 50 -2.12 -18.47 -12.95
CA SER A 50 -1.38 -18.15 -14.18
C SER A 50 -2.14 -17.24 -15.16
N ASP A 51 -3.46 -17.15 -15.01
CA ASP A 51 -4.33 -16.28 -15.79
C ASP A 51 -4.56 -14.93 -15.07
N GLY A 52 -3.96 -14.73 -13.89
CA GLY A 52 -4.03 -13.54 -13.05
C GLY A 52 -5.18 -13.56 -12.03
N ARG A 53 -5.93 -14.66 -11.89
CA ARG A 53 -7.14 -14.69 -11.05
C ARG A 53 -6.80 -14.76 -9.57
N LEU A 54 -7.45 -13.91 -8.78
CA LEU A 54 -7.41 -13.98 -7.33
C LEU A 54 -8.14 -15.23 -6.85
N THR A 55 -7.42 -16.08 -6.11
CA THR A 55 -7.96 -17.28 -5.49
C THR A 55 -7.76 -17.19 -3.98
N ILE A 56 -8.87 -17.26 -3.24
CA ILE A 56 -8.90 -17.29 -1.77
C ILE A 56 -9.51 -18.63 -1.38
N GLN A 57 -8.70 -19.67 -1.21
CA GLN A 57 -9.01 -21.08 -0.86
C GLN A 57 -10.24 -21.81 -1.50
N ASN A 58 -11.28 -21.13 -2.00
CA ASN A 58 -12.46 -21.59 -2.75
C ASN A 58 -13.30 -20.45 -3.42
N ALA A 59 -12.90 -19.17 -3.36
CA ALA A 59 -13.54 -18.07 -4.10
C ALA A 59 -12.64 -17.59 -5.25
N GLN A 60 -13.23 -17.38 -6.44
CA GLN A 60 -12.51 -16.94 -7.64
C GLN A 60 -12.97 -15.54 -8.06
N LEU A 61 -12.01 -14.62 -8.21
CA LEU A 61 -12.19 -13.34 -8.92
C LEU A 61 -11.16 -13.25 -10.07
N THR A 62 -11.54 -12.68 -11.21
CA THR A 62 -10.67 -12.65 -12.41
C THR A 62 -9.86 -11.36 -12.50
N THR A 63 -8.70 -11.31 -11.84
CA THR A 63 -7.76 -10.19 -12.02
C THR A 63 -6.74 -10.49 -13.13
N SER A 64 -6.02 -9.49 -13.62
CA SER A 64 -5.02 -9.67 -14.69
C SER A 64 -3.59 -9.22 -14.30
N LYS A 65 -3.39 -8.73 -13.06
CA LYS A 65 -2.17 -8.06 -12.57
C LYS A 65 -2.08 -8.11 -11.02
N LYS A 66 -0.98 -7.59 -10.43
CA LYS A 66 -0.79 -7.37 -8.97
C LYS A 66 -2.09 -6.83 -8.34
N LEU A 67 -2.48 -7.33 -7.16
CA LEU A 67 -3.57 -6.73 -6.39
C LEU A 67 -3.09 -5.38 -5.87
N TRP A 68 -3.86 -4.34 -6.15
CA TRP A 68 -3.65 -3.05 -5.53
C TRP A 68 -4.47 -3.03 -4.24
N ILE A 69 -3.86 -3.54 -3.17
CA ILE A 69 -4.48 -3.58 -1.85
C ILE A 69 -4.54 -2.16 -1.29
N LEU A 70 -5.73 -1.77 -0.85
CA LEU A 70 -6.04 -0.52 -0.18
C LEU A 70 -5.81 -0.65 1.32
N ALA A 71 -6.31 -1.72 1.94
CA ALA A 71 -6.17 -1.98 3.36
C ALA A 71 -6.28 -3.48 3.65
N TYR A 72 -5.65 -3.92 4.74
CA TYR A 72 -5.90 -5.23 5.36
C TYR A 72 -6.28 -4.98 6.81
N MET A 73 -7.48 -5.42 7.20
CA MET A 73 -7.97 -5.27 8.58
C MET A 73 -9.03 -6.31 8.91
N ASN A 74 -9.04 -6.82 10.13
CA ASN A 74 -10.02 -7.82 10.60
C ASN A 74 -10.19 -9.00 9.62
N ASP A 75 -9.08 -9.55 9.13
CA ASP A 75 -9.04 -10.61 8.10
C ASP A 75 -9.79 -10.29 6.80
N CYS A 76 -9.96 -9.00 6.51
CA CYS A 76 -10.52 -8.50 5.26
C CYS A 76 -9.45 -7.78 4.45
N ILE A 77 -9.35 -8.10 3.16
CA ILE A 77 -8.51 -7.40 2.20
C ILE A 77 -9.42 -6.48 1.38
N TYR A 78 -9.21 -5.17 1.48
CA TYR A 78 -9.81 -4.18 0.60
C TYR A 78 -8.86 -3.94 -0.55
N PHE A 79 -9.31 -4.11 -1.79
CA PHE A 79 -8.44 -3.95 -2.96
C PHE A 79 -9.21 -3.39 -4.13
N ARG A 80 -8.48 -2.85 -5.09
CA ARG A 80 -9.04 -2.32 -6.32
C ARG A 80 -8.64 -3.16 -7.52
N GLU A 81 -9.52 -3.19 -8.51
CA GLU A 81 -9.31 -3.85 -9.80
C GLU A 81 -9.62 -2.89 -10.95
N GLU A 82 -8.64 -2.66 -11.81
CA GLU A 82 -8.85 -1.87 -13.03
C GLU A 82 -9.61 -2.71 -14.06
N ASP A 83 -10.69 -2.15 -14.61
CA ASP A 83 -11.45 -2.79 -15.66
C ASP A 83 -10.56 -2.95 -16.90
N ARG A 84 -10.48 -4.18 -17.41
CA ARG A 84 -9.62 -4.51 -18.55
C ARG A 84 -10.08 -3.81 -19.83
N ASP A 85 -11.38 -3.68 -20.01
CA ASP A 85 -11.99 -3.13 -21.21
C ASP A 85 -12.16 -1.61 -21.10
N GLU A 86 -12.20 -1.08 -19.87
CA GLU A 86 -12.29 0.35 -19.57
C GLU A 86 -11.19 0.79 -18.57
N PRO A 87 -9.94 1.06 -19.02
CA PRO A 87 -8.80 1.35 -18.13
C PRO A 87 -8.94 2.59 -17.23
N GLN A 88 -9.98 3.39 -17.45
CA GLN A 88 -10.35 4.53 -16.59
C GLN A 88 -11.45 4.17 -15.59
N LYS A 89 -11.77 2.91 -15.43
CA LYS A 89 -12.75 2.40 -14.49
C LYS A 89 -12.05 1.46 -13.54
N VAL A 90 -12.33 1.63 -12.25
CA VAL A 90 -11.81 0.76 -11.20
C VAL A 90 -12.94 0.33 -10.29
N THR A 91 -13.00 -0.98 -9.99
CA THR A 91 -13.94 -1.56 -9.04
C THR A 91 -13.21 -1.80 -7.73
N ILE A 92 -13.86 -1.47 -6.61
CA ILE A 92 -13.36 -1.72 -5.27
C ILE A 92 -14.03 -2.99 -4.75
N TYR A 93 -13.25 -3.89 -4.18
CA TYR A 93 -13.72 -5.13 -3.59
C TYR A 93 -13.25 -5.28 -2.14
N LYS A 94 -13.99 -6.11 -1.41
CA LYS A 94 -13.61 -6.66 -0.11
C LYS A 94 -13.53 -8.17 -0.23
N ALA A 95 -12.38 -8.73 0.11
CA ALA A 95 -12.17 -10.16 0.28
C ALA A 95 -12.18 -10.49 1.77
N ASP A 96 -13.18 -11.24 2.23
CA ASP A 96 -13.26 -11.77 3.59
C ASP A 96 -12.58 -13.14 3.61
N LEU A 97 -11.45 -13.23 4.31
CA LEU A 97 -10.63 -14.45 4.36
C LEU A 97 -11.30 -15.54 5.22
N ASN A 98 -12.06 -15.15 6.24
CA ASN A 98 -12.75 -16.08 7.14
C ASN A 98 -14.01 -16.68 6.50
N ALA A 99 -14.80 -15.86 5.83
CA ALA A 99 -15.99 -16.30 5.11
C ALA A 99 -15.66 -16.92 3.73
N HIS A 100 -14.44 -16.72 3.23
CA HIS A 100 -14.03 -17.02 1.86
C HIS A 100 -14.98 -16.42 0.83
N THR A 101 -15.32 -15.14 1.01
CA THR A 101 -16.25 -14.42 0.12
C THR A 101 -15.60 -13.15 -0.42
N VAL A 102 -16.01 -12.75 -1.63
CA VAL A 102 -15.64 -11.47 -2.23
C VAL A 102 -16.90 -10.65 -2.48
N THR A 103 -16.90 -9.41 -2.01
CA THR A 103 -18.00 -8.44 -2.14
C THR A 103 -17.56 -7.28 -3.02
N ASP A 104 -18.40 -6.90 -3.99
CA ASP A 104 -18.26 -5.64 -4.75
C ASP A 104 -18.75 -4.47 -3.88
N ILE A 105 -17.85 -3.52 -3.61
CA ILE A 105 -18.09 -2.35 -2.78
C ILE A 105 -18.60 -1.15 -3.60
N GLY A 106 -18.20 -1.08 -4.87
CA GLY A 106 -18.53 0.02 -5.77
C GLY A 106 -17.47 0.32 -6.81
N GLN A 107 -17.77 1.27 -7.69
CA GLN A 107 -16.97 1.61 -8.85
C GLN A 107 -16.58 3.09 -8.87
N ILE A 108 -15.37 3.38 -9.35
CA ILE A 108 -14.88 4.73 -9.60
C ILE A 108 -14.61 4.87 -11.10
N GLU A 109 -15.31 5.82 -11.70
CA GLU A 109 -15.23 6.12 -13.14
C GLU A 109 -14.27 7.27 -13.42
N ARG A 110 -13.65 7.25 -14.59
CA ARG A 110 -12.67 8.26 -15.07
C ARG A 110 -11.42 8.36 -14.18
N TYR A 111 -11.05 7.25 -13.57
CA TYR A 111 -9.85 7.10 -12.75
C TYR A 111 -8.58 7.48 -13.53
N ARG A 112 -7.69 8.24 -12.88
CA ARG A 112 -6.29 8.36 -13.30
C ARG A 112 -5.39 7.82 -12.21
N ILE A 113 -4.39 7.04 -12.63
CA ILE A 113 -3.35 6.55 -11.73
C ILE A 113 -2.63 7.74 -11.09
N SER A 114 -2.96 8.01 -9.83
CA SER A 114 -2.03 8.71 -8.95
C SER A 114 -0.89 7.74 -8.68
N THR A 115 0.33 8.21 -8.92
CA THR A 115 1.52 7.38 -8.80
C THR A 115 1.83 7.04 -7.35
N ASN A 116 1.29 7.72 -6.34
CA ASN A 116 1.59 7.37 -4.95
C ASN A 116 0.82 6.13 -4.47
N PRO A 117 1.33 5.40 -3.45
CA PRO A 117 0.46 4.50 -2.70
C PRO A 117 -0.75 5.31 -2.23
N LEU A 118 -1.94 4.80 -2.54
CA LEU A 118 -3.18 5.38 -2.02
C LEU A 118 -3.07 5.37 -0.50
N GLU A 119 -2.91 6.55 0.11
CA GLU A 119 -2.90 6.65 1.56
C GLU A 119 -4.33 6.46 2.05
N VAL A 120 -4.57 5.28 2.60
CA VAL A 120 -5.87 4.92 3.18
C VAL A 120 -5.81 5.21 4.67
N ARG A 121 -6.90 5.78 5.21
CA ARG A 121 -7.01 6.15 6.61
C ARG A 121 -8.37 5.76 7.19
N LEU A 122 -8.37 5.11 8.33
CA LEU A 122 -9.54 4.67 9.06
C LEU A 122 -9.97 5.75 10.06
N ILE A 123 -11.22 6.16 9.97
CA ILE A 123 -11.88 6.98 11.00
C ILE A 123 -13.20 6.31 11.33
N HIS A 124 -13.35 5.87 12.57
CA HIS A 124 -14.47 5.01 12.99
C HIS A 124 -14.61 3.80 12.04
N ASP A 125 -15.79 3.56 11.47
CA ASP A 125 -16.08 2.47 10.54
C ASP A 125 -15.92 2.88 9.06
N LYS A 126 -15.01 3.82 8.75
CA LYS A 126 -14.83 4.33 7.39
C LYS A 126 -13.36 4.42 6.97
N LEU A 127 -13.04 3.83 5.81
CA LEU A 127 -11.72 3.94 5.16
C LEU A 127 -11.74 5.08 4.14
N PHE A 128 -11.03 6.15 4.42
CA PHE A 128 -10.84 7.34 3.58
C PHE A 128 -9.62 7.23 2.68
N PHE A 129 -9.73 7.68 1.43
CA PHE A 129 -8.61 7.74 0.48
C PHE A 129 -8.92 8.71 -0.66
N THR A 130 -7.88 9.27 -1.27
CA THR A 130 -8.03 10.22 -2.39
C THR A 130 -7.76 9.56 -3.73
N VAL A 131 -8.58 9.91 -4.73
CA VAL A 131 -8.47 9.43 -6.09
C VAL A 131 -8.52 10.58 -7.09
N ALA A 132 -7.48 10.67 -7.93
CA ALA A 132 -7.44 11.58 -9.07
C ALA A 132 -8.37 11.10 -10.19
N ARG A 133 -9.20 12.00 -10.72
CA ARG A 133 -10.13 11.71 -11.82
C ARG A 133 -9.96 12.67 -12.98
N ASP A 134 -10.03 12.14 -14.19
CA ASP A 134 -10.07 12.93 -15.41
C ASP A 134 -11.46 13.58 -15.52
N GLU A 135 -11.52 14.91 -15.51
CA GLU A 135 -12.76 15.67 -15.69
C GLU A 135 -12.97 16.14 -17.14
N GLY A 136 -12.03 15.83 -18.04
CA GLY A 136 -12.06 16.20 -19.45
C GLY A 136 -11.27 17.48 -19.70
N GLU A 137 -11.03 17.82 -20.97
CA GLU A 137 -10.23 19.00 -21.34
C GLU A 137 -8.84 19.07 -20.67
N ASN A 138 -8.23 17.90 -20.38
CA ASN A 138 -6.98 17.76 -19.63
C ASN A 138 -7.04 18.32 -18.18
N LYS A 139 -8.23 18.40 -17.59
CA LYS A 139 -8.42 18.77 -16.19
C LYS A 139 -8.46 17.51 -15.33
N VAL A 140 -7.63 17.47 -14.30
CA VAL A 140 -7.63 16.41 -13.28
C VAL A 140 -8.13 17.00 -11.99
N LYS A 141 -9.06 16.30 -11.34
CA LYS A 141 -9.64 16.71 -10.06
C LYS A 141 -9.48 15.56 -9.07
N ASP A 142 -8.99 15.85 -7.88
CA ASP A 142 -8.76 14.87 -6.82
C ASP A 142 -10.00 14.81 -5.94
N TYR A 143 -10.54 13.61 -5.73
CA TYR A 143 -11.75 13.36 -4.96
C TYR A 143 -11.44 12.52 -3.74
N LEU A 144 -11.93 12.93 -2.58
CA LEU A 144 -11.94 12.09 -1.39
C LEU A 144 -13.06 11.06 -1.51
N TYR A 145 -12.74 9.81 -1.25
CA TYR A 145 -13.68 8.70 -1.15
C TYR A 145 -13.65 8.12 0.27
N SER A 146 -14.73 7.47 0.65
CA SER A 146 -14.73 6.58 1.82
C SER A 146 -15.44 5.27 1.53
N ILE A 147 -14.96 4.17 2.10
CA ILE A 147 -15.71 2.91 2.19
C ILE A 147 -16.32 2.84 3.59
N ASP A 148 -17.65 2.72 3.68
CA ASP A 148 -18.34 2.39 4.94
C ASP A 148 -18.22 0.89 5.18
N LEU A 149 -17.54 0.51 6.28
CA LEU A 149 -17.23 -0.87 6.61
C LEU A 149 -18.44 -1.64 7.17
N THR A 150 -19.49 -0.94 7.60
CA THR A 150 -20.71 -1.56 8.13
C THR A 150 -21.67 -1.96 7.03
N THR A 151 -21.74 -1.15 5.97
CA THR A 151 -22.64 -1.38 4.83
C THR A 151 -21.91 -1.88 3.59
N ASP A 152 -20.58 -1.92 3.62
CA ASP A 152 -19.73 -2.30 2.49
C ASP A 152 -20.04 -1.43 1.24
N THR A 153 -20.15 -0.11 1.43
CA THR A 153 -20.53 0.84 0.38
C THR A 153 -19.50 1.94 0.16
N LEU A 154 -19.23 2.25 -1.10
CA LEU A 154 -18.40 3.39 -1.50
C LEU A 154 -19.18 4.71 -1.48
N TYR A 155 -18.61 5.73 -0.85
CA TYR A 155 -19.11 7.11 -0.85
C TYR A 155 -18.06 8.05 -1.44
N GLN A 156 -18.52 9.09 -2.13
CA GLN A 156 -17.69 10.11 -2.77
C GLN A 156 -18.00 11.49 -2.16
N TYR A 157 -16.95 12.20 -1.76
CA TYR A 157 -17.02 13.58 -1.30
C TYR A 157 -16.74 14.57 -2.44
N GLU A 158 -16.85 15.87 -2.16
CA GLU A 158 -16.48 16.91 -3.12
C GLU A 158 -14.97 16.88 -3.40
N GLY A 159 -14.61 16.90 -4.68
CA GLY A 159 -13.20 16.97 -5.07
C GLY A 159 -12.69 18.41 -5.24
N GLU A 160 -11.39 18.53 -5.49
CA GLU A 160 -10.69 19.80 -5.72
C GLU A 160 -9.66 19.70 -6.84
N PHE A 161 -9.34 20.83 -7.48
CA PHE A 161 -8.27 20.90 -8.47
C PHE A 161 -6.93 21.13 -7.76
N LEU A 162 -6.03 20.15 -7.84
CA LEU A 162 -4.70 20.21 -7.24
C LEU A 162 -3.62 20.38 -8.33
N VAL A 163 -2.46 20.92 -7.95
CA VAL A 163 -1.30 21.03 -8.84
C VAL A 163 -0.64 19.67 -9.04
N SER A 164 -0.60 18.88 -7.97
CA SER A 164 -0.01 17.55 -7.94
C SER A 164 -1.05 16.61 -7.33
N PRO A 165 -1.29 15.42 -7.90
CA PRO A 165 -2.19 14.40 -7.33
C PRO A 165 -1.56 13.70 -6.10
N LEU A 166 -0.47 14.26 -5.57
CA LEU A 166 0.23 13.81 -4.38
C LEU A 166 -0.50 14.41 -3.17
N VAL A 167 -1.40 13.62 -2.60
CA VAL A 167 -2.16 13.96 -1.41
C VAL A 167 -1.75 13.00 -0.31
N TYR A 168 -1.30 13.56 0.80
CA TYR A 168 -0.98 12.77 1.99
C TYR A 168 -2.12 12.92 2.99
N HIS A 169 -2.42 11.85 3.70
CA HIS A 169 -3.44 11.78 4.73
C HIS A 169 -2.85 11.33 6.06
N HIS A 170 -3.42 11.81 7.15
CA HIS A 170 -3.13 11.30 8.49
C HIS A 170 -4.40 11.38 9.33
N THR A 171 -4.57 10.47 10.29
CA THR A 171 -5.71 10.48 11.21
C THR A 171 -5.27 10.77 12.61
N TYR A 172 -5.93 11.73 13.25
CA TYR A 172 -5.71 12.05 14.65
C TYR A 172 -7.03 12.54 15.26
N GLY A 173 -7.40 12.03 16.45
CA GLY A 173 -8.58 12.48 17.17
C GLY A 173 -9.90 12.32 16.39
N ASN A 174 -10.05 11.26 15.60
CA ASN A 174 -11.18 11.03 14.68
C ASN A 174 -11.36 12.08 13.57
N GLN A 175 -10.28 12.77 13.18
CA GLN A 175 -10.27 13.72 12.09
C GLN A 175 -9.26 13.30 11.01
N LEU A 176 -9.52 13.72 9.77
CA LEU A 176 -8.63 13.47 8.64
C LEU A 176 -7.80 14.72 8.36
N TYR A 177 -6.51 14.67 8.65
CA TYR A 177 -5.54 15.67 8.25
C TYR A 177 -5.09 15.37 6.82
N THR A 178 -5.02 16.38 5.97
CA THR A 178 -4.71 16.23 4.56
C THR A 178 -3.73 17.29 4.10
N LEU A 179 -2.57 16.86 3.63
CA LEU A 179 -1.61 17.71 2.95
C LEU A 179 -1.88 17.68 1.45
N LYS A 180 -2.06 18.87 0.86
CA LYS A 180 -2.30 19.05 -0.57
C LYS A 180 -1.66 20.33 -1.09
N THR A 181 -1.41 20.39 -2.39
CA THR A 181 -0.80 21.57 -3.03
C THR A 181 -1.74 22.15 -4.08
N LYS A 182 -2.03 23.45 -3.97
CA LYS A 182 -2.87 24.20 -4.91
C LYS A 182 -2.08 25.31 -5.60
N ALA A 183 -2.53 25.69 -6.80
CA ALA A 183 -1.98 26.84 -7.51
C ALA A 183 -2.60 28.12 -6.96
N ALA A 184 -1.76 29.08 -6.57
CA ALA A 184 -2.19 30.38 -6.06
C ALA A 184 -1.26 31.49 -6.59
N GLU A 185 -1.83 32.49 -7.27
CA GLU A 185 -1.15 33.72 -7.73
C GLU A 185 0.22 33.52 -8.43
N GLY A 186 0.37 32.45 -9.21
CA GLY A 186 1.62 32.14 -9.94
C GLY A 186 2.65 31.34 -9.14
N SER A 187 2.27 30.85 -7.95
CA SER A 187 3.04 29.95 -7.10
C SER A 187 2.24 28.67 -6.79
N CYS A 188 2.92 27.68 -6.21
CA CYS A 188 2.29 26.48 -5.65
C CYS A 188 2.37 26.59 -4.13
N ILE A 189 1.23 26.52 -3.45
CA ILE A 189 1.15 26.62 -1.99
C ILE A 189 0.67 25.29 -1.44
N SER A 190 1.37 24.79 -0.42
CA SER A 190 0.96 23.61 0.34
C SER A 190 0.00 24.00 1.46
N TYR A 191 -1.01 23.18 1.68
CA TYR A 191 -2.06 23.36 2.67
C TYR A 191 -2.17 22.08 3.50
N LEU A 192 -2.21 22.23 4.82
CA LEU A 192 -2.62 21.19 5.74
C LEU A 192 -4.03 21.51 6.24
N ASP A 193 -4.99 20.73 5.75
CA ASP A 193 -6.40 20.86 6.11
C ASP A 193 -6.81 19.74 7.07
N VAL A 194 -7.81 20.01 7.90
CA VAL A 194 -8.46 19.05 8.79
C VAL A 194 -9.91 18.90 8.38
N PHE A 195 -10.32 17.67 8.11
CA PHE A 195 -11.69 17.30 7.79
C PHE A 195 -12.31 16.53 8.94
N ASP A 196 -13.47 17.01 9.40
CA ASP A 196 -14.29 16.33 10.40
C ASP A 196 -15.44 15.59 9.68
N PRO A 197 -15.44 14.24 9.66
CA PRO A 197 -16.45 13.46 8.96
C PRO A 197 -17.83 13.44 9.64
N VAL A 198 -17.93 13.88 10.90
CA VAL A 198 -19.20 13.98 11.63
C VAL A 198 -19.93 15.26 11.22
N THR A 199 -19.20 16.36 11.10
CA THR A 199 -19.75 17.68 10.72
C THR A 199 -19.70 17.97 9.22
N ASP A 200 -18.97 17.16 8.46
CA ASP A 200 -18.70 17.36 7.03
C ASP A 200 -18.08 18.74 6.74
N CYS A 201 -17.15 19.15 7.60
CA CYS A 201 -16.50 20.46 7.54
C CYS A 201 -14.99 20.30 7.40
N THR A 202 -14.39 21.16 6.56
CA THR A 202 -12.94 21.23 6.37
C THR A 202 -12.41 22.59 6.83
N GLN A 203 -11.32 22.59 7.59
CA GLN A 203 -10.62 23.78 8.05
C GLN A 203 -9.14 23.70 7.70
N THR A 204 -8.57 24.79 7.17
CA THR A 204 -7.11 24.91 7.00
C THR A 204 -6.45 25.28 8.32
N ILE A 205 -5.42 24.53 8.72
CA ILE A 205 -4.63 24.79 9.93
C ILE A 205 -3.28 25.41 9.58
N LEU A 206 -2.60 24.91 8.53
CA LEU A 206 -1.34 25.47 8.04
C LEU A 206 -1.42 25.70 6.53
N SER A 207 -0.85 26.81 6.07
CA SER A 207 -0.64 27.10 4.65
C SER A 207 0.48 28.12 4.47
N GLY A 208 0.99 28.27 3.24
CA GLY A 208 1.94 29.34 2.90
C GLY A 208 1.44 30.76 3.25
N ASP A 209 0.12 30.96 3.30
CA ASP A 209 -0.52 32.23 3.68
C ASP A 209 -0.52 32.46 5.20
N VAL A 210 -0.47 31.37 5.98
CA VAL A 210 -0.39 31.39 7.46
C VAL A 210 1.06 31.46 7.91
N ASP A 211 1.92 30.64 7.31
CA ASP A 211 3.36 30.60 7.54
C ASP A 211 4.08 30.38 6.20
N LYS A 212 4.91 31.35 5.79
CA LYS A 212 5.59 31.30 4.49
C LYS A 212 6.58 30.15 4.34
N SER A 213 6.99 29.51 5.42
CA SER A 213 7.78 28.27 5.33
C SER A 213 6.96 27.05 4.94
N CYS A 214 5.63 27.13 5.00
CA CYS A 214 4.72 26.06 4.56
C CYS A 214 4.44 26.12 3.05
N GLU A 215 5.17 26.93 2.28
CA GLU A 215 5.02 26.98 0.82
C GLU A 215 5.40 25.64 0.16
N ASN A 216 6.40 24.92 0.72
CA ASN A 216 6.91 23.66 0.17
C ASN A 216 7.00 22.55 1.24
N ILE A 217 5.85 21.98 1.59
CA ILE A 217 5.78 20.82 2.49
C ILE A 217 5.91 19.56 1.65
N LEU A 218 6.88 18.71 1.98
CA LEU A 218 7.19 17.48 1.24
C LEU A 218 6.40 16.28 1.76
N ALA A 219 6.24 16.18 3.08
CA ALA A 219 5.48 15.14 3.75
C ALA A 219 5.06 15.60 5.16
N PHE A 220 4.10 14.90 5.76
CA PHE A 220 3.72 15.15 7.15
C PHE A 220 3.27 13.88 7.87
N THR A 221 3.32 13.92 9.20
CA THR A 221 2.72 12.93 10.08
C THR A 221 2.32 13.57 11.40
N ILE A 222 1.54 12.87 12.21
CA ILE A 222 1.08 13.36 13.51
C ILE A 222 1.35 12.27 14.54
N ASP A 223 1.95 12.65 15.66
CA ASP A 223 2.10 11.77 16.82
C ASP A 223 2.00 12.59 18.10
N ASN A 224 1.32 12.06 19.11
CA ASN A 224 1.16 12.69 20.43
C ASN A 224 0.76 14.19 20.39
N GLU A 225 -0.29 14.55 19.62
CA GLU A 225 -0.76 15.93 19.42
C GLU A 225 0.24 16.89 18.74
N VAL A 226 1.31 16.37 18.15
CA VAL A 226 2.33 17.14 17.42
C VAL A 226 2.25 16.81 15.94
N ILE A 227 2.17 17.85 15.12
CA ILE A 227 2.31 17.78 13.67
C ILE A 227 3.79 17.88 13.33
N TYR A 228 4.29 16.89 12.61
CA TYR A 228 5.65 16.86 12.07
C TYR A 228 5.59 17.11 10.58
N LEU A 229 6.25 18.18 10.11
CA LEU A 229 6.34 18.53 8.70
C LEU A 229 7.78 18.40 8.22
N VAL A 230 7.99 17.65 7.15
CA VAL A 230 9.24 17.76 6.39
C VAL A 230 9.02 18.86 5.34
N VAL A 231 9.77 19.95 5.44
CA VAL A 231 9.65 21.10 4.55
C VAL A 231 10.95 21.38 3.83
N LYS A 232 10.86 21.99 2.65
CA LYS A 232 12.01 22.55 1.96
C LYS A 232 12.04 24.06 2.18
N ASN A 233 13.09 24.56 2.82
CA ASN A 233 13.24 25.98 3.10
C ASN A 233 13.67 26.76 1.84
N LYS A 234 13.85 28.08 1.97
CA LYS A 234 14.19 28.97 0.84
C LYS A 234 15.60 28.78 0.29
N GLU A 235 16.47 28.13 1.05
CA GLU A 235 17.83 27.77 0.66
C GLU A 235 17.85 26.36 0.03
N GLU A 236 16.67 25.77 -0.20
CA GLU A 236 16.49 24.43 -0.75
C GLU A 236 16.98 23.29 0.17
N HIS A 237 17.14 23.59 1.46
CA HIS A 237 17.48 22.64 2.52
C HIS A 237 16.24 22.04 3.18
N TRP A 238 16.32 20.77 3.57
CA TRP A 238 15.25 20.10 4.30
C TRP A 238 15.27 20.45 5.79
N GLU A 239 14.09 20.64 6.37
CA GLU A 239 13.90 20.87 7.80
C GLU A 239 12.73 20.03 8.32
N LEU A 240 12.87 19.48 9.53
CA LEU A 240 11.76 18.92 10.29
C LEU A 240 11.18 20.03 11.17
N ARG A 241 9.95 20.44 10.88
CA ARG A 241 9.24 21.45 11.68
C ARG A 241 8.12 20.81 12.48
N THR A 242 8.02 21.21 13.74
CA THR A 242 6.97 20.71 14.64
C THR A 242 5.97 21.81 14.97
N TYR A 243 4.70 21.44 15.02
CA TYR A 243 3.59 22.34 15.33
C TYR A 243 2.58 21.65 16.26
N HIS A 244 1.89 22.42 17.08
CA HIS A 244 0.68 21.98 17.74
C HIS A 244 -0.45 21.78 16.72
N LEU A 245 -1.50 21.04 17.09
CA LEU A 245 -2.68 20.82 16.23
C LEU A 245 -3.41 22.11 15.81
N ASP A 246 -3.21 23.21 16.52
CA ASP A 246 -3.77 24.52 16.16
C ASP A 246 -2.89 25.32 15.17
N GLY A 247 -1.76 24.76 14.75
CA GLY A 247 -0.79 25.39 13.85
C GLY A 247 0.25 26.26 14.54
N THR A 248 0.30 26.29 15.88
CA THR A 248 1.34 27.01 16.62
C THR A 248 2.68 26.28 16.53
N SER A 249 3.73 26.95 16.07
CA SER A 249 5.07 26.37 15.93
C SER A 249 5.68 25.98 17.28
N ILE A 250 6.30 24.80 17.33
CA ILE A 250 6.99 24.24 18.50
C ILE A 250 8.50 24.32 18.29
N GLY A 251 9.01 23.80 17.17
CA GLY A 251 10.44 23.63 16.94
C GLY A 251 10.81 23.39 15.48
N CYS A 252 12.11 23.38 15.22
CA CYS A 252 12.70 23.16 13.91
C CYS A 252 14.05 22.47 14.05
N VAL A 253 14.27 21.40 13.30
CA VAL A 253 15.53 20.65 13.22
C VAL A 253 16.00 20.64 11.78
N ASP A 254 17.29 20.94 11.57
CA ASP A 254 17.91 20.86 10.25
C ASP A 254 18.02 19.39 9.80
N MET A 255 17.60 19.10 8.56
CA MET A 255 17.67 17.79 7.92
C MET A 255 18.55 17.83 6.65
N SER A 256 19.40 18.84 6.48
CA SER A 256 20.23 18.99 5.28
C SER A 256 21.11 17.76 5.00
N GLU A 257 21.69 17.15 6.02
CA GLU A 257 22.49 15.91 5.86
C GLU A 257 21.64 14.74 5.32
N MET A 258 20.36 14.67 5.69
CA MET A 258 19.44 13.61 5.25
C MET A 258 19.03 13.77 3.79
N GLN A 259 18.89 15.01 3.34
CA GLN A 259 18.59 15.33 1.94
C GLN A 259 19.71 14.83 1.03
N GLU A 260 20.97 14.91 1.47
CA GLU A 260 22.11 14.37 0.73
C GLU A 260 22.06 12.83 0.64
N ASP A 261 21.64 12.16 1.72
CA ASP A 261 21.52 10.70 1.77
C ASP A 261 20.40 10.19 0.84
N MET A 262 19.19 10.74 0.95
CA MET A 262 18.01 10.25 0.20
C MET A 262 18.00 10.62 -1.28
N ASN A 263 18.87 11.54 -1.72
CA ASN A 263 18.83 12.14 -3.06
C ASN A 263 17.47 12.81 -3.37
N ASP A 264 17.34 13.62 -4.43
CA ASP A 264 16.14 14.43 -4.73
C ASP A 264 14.85 13.62 -5.05
N PHE A 265 14.70 12.38 -4.59
CA PHE A 265 13.49 11.59 -4.70
C PHE A 265 12.35 12.18 -3.87
N LYS A 266 11.11 11.92 -4.33
CA LYS A 266 9.92 12.35 -3.61
C LYS A 266 9.74 11.47 -2.38
N ILE A 267 9.56 12.10 -1.22
CA ILE A 267 9.20 11.39 0.01
C ILE A 267 7.91 10.60 -0.21
N GLY A 268 7.99 9.30 -0.01
CA GLY A 268 6.89 8.37 -0.11
C GLY A 268 6.00 8.47 1.12
N GLN A 269 6.57 8.28 2.32
CA GLN A 269 5.86 8.29 3.60
C GLN A 269 6.77 8.77 4.74
N ILE A 270 6.18 9.34 5.79
CA ILE A 270 6.86 9.57 7.07
C ILE A 270 5.99 9.11 8.25
N HIS A 271 6.62 8.56 9.28
CA HIS A 271 5.96 8.14 10.51
C HIS A 271 6.83 8.44 11.72
N VAL A 272 6.22 8.96 12.78
CA VAL A 272 6.86 9.10 14.09
C VAL A 272 6.34 8.00 15.00
N ILE A 273 7.26 7.26 15.62
CA ILE A 273 6.98 6.19 16.58
C ILE A 273 7.88 6.37 17.78
N GLY A 274 7.32 6.84 18.90
CA GLY A 274 8.10 7.21 20.08
C GLY A 274 9.19 8.21 19.69
N ASP A 275 10.44 7.93 20.05
CA ASP A 275 11.58 8.79 19.74
C ASP A 275 12.19 8.52 18.35
N TYR A 276 11.42 7.96 17.40
CA TYR A 276 11.93 7.62 16.06
C TYR A 276 11.11 8.23 14.95
N LEU A 277 11.80 8.79 13.95
CA LEU A 277 11.24 9.20 12.67
C LEU A 277 11.64 8.16 11.61
N LEU A 278 10.65 7.50 11.03
CA LEU A 278 10.80 6.64 9.88
C LEU A 278 10.42 7.46 8.65
N ILE A 279 11.30 7.51 7.66
CA ILE A 279 11.10 8.25 6.42
C ILE A 279 11.47 7.35 5.25
N THR A 280 10.59 7.32 4.25
CA THR A 280 10.80 6.54 3.04
C THR A 280 10.64 7.42 1.82
N ASP A 281 11.41 7.11 0.79
CA ASP A 281 11.11 7.51 -0.57
C ASP A 281 10.81 6.26 -1.43
N TRP A 282 11.03 6.36 -2.73
CA TRP A 282 10.80 5.29 -3.71
C TRP A 282 11.92 4.24 -3.76
N VAL A 283 13.01 4.46 -3.03
CA VAL A 283 14.27 3.73 -3.14
C VAL A 283 14.82 3.40 -1.76
N GLU A 284 14.65 4.27 -0.78
CA GLU A 284 15.30 4.20 0.52
C GLU A 284 14.30 4.24 1.68
N LEU A 285 14.66 3.52 2.75
CA LEU A 285 14.09 3.65 4.08
C LEU A 285 15.19 4.07 5.04
N ASN A 286 14.94 5.17 5.75
CA ASN A 286 15.82 5.65 6.80
C ASN A 286 15.05 5.75 8.11
N ILE A 287 15.71 5.34 9.20
CA ILE A 287 15.22 5.45 10.57
C ILE A 287 16.14 6.40 11.30
N TYR A 288 15.56 7.47 11.83
CA TYR A 288 16.24 8.48 12.61
C TYR A 288 15.75 8.45 14.05
N LYS A 289 16.66 8.61 15.00
CA LYS A 289 16.32 8.88 16.39
C LYS A 289 16.12 10.38 16.58
N LEU A 290 14.93 10.74 17.05
CA LEU A 290 14.54 12.09 17.41
C LEU A 290 15.13 12.45 18.78
N SER A 291 15.65 13.66 18.88
CA SER A 291 16.01 14.32 20.12
C SER A 291 15.55 15.78 20.05
N GLU A 292 15.52 16.48 21.19
CA GLU A 292 14.93 17.83 21.29
C GLU A 292 15.38 18.78 20.18
N ASP A 293 16.68 18.77 19.84
CA ASP A 293 17.29 19.69 18.88
C ASP A 293 18.02 18.99 17.72
N SER A 294 17.93 17.66 17.59
CA SER A 294 18.68 16.95 16.55
C SER A 294 18.04 15.65 16.13
N LEU A 295 18.42 15.18 14.95
CA LEU A 295 18.08 13.88 14.43
C LEU A 295 19.36 13.10 14.18
N GLN A 296 19.36 11.83 14.58
CA GLN A 296 20.49 10.94 14.36
C GLN A 296 20.08 9.77 13.48
N LEU A 297 20.75 9.57 12.35
CA LEU A 297 20.55 8.37 11.53
C LEU A 297 20.97 7.14 12.34
N VAL A 298 20.03 6.21 12.54
CA VAL A 298 20.29 4.98 13.31
C VAL A 298 20.18 3.72 12.47
N ALA A 299 19.44 3.75 11.37
CA ALA A 299 19.38 2.63 10.44
C ALA A 299 19.00 3.10 9.04
N LYS A 300 19.55 2.44 8.02
CA LYS A 300 19.26 2.73 6.60
C LYS A 300 19.29 1.49 5.72
N GLY A 301 18.58 1.56 4.60
CA GLY A 301 18.71 0.58 3.54
C GLY A 301 17.80 0.82 2.34
N ASN A 302 18.00 -0.02 1.34
CA ASN A 302 17.39 0.10 0.02
C ASN A 302 16.07 -0.67 -0.01
N GLY A 303 14.97 0.00 -0.31
CA GLY A 303 13.73 -0.68 -0.63
C GLY A 303 12.55 0.26 -0.77
N ASP A 304 11.56 -0.25 -1.49
CA ASP A 304 10.16 0.18 -1.39
C ASP A 304 9.64 -0.18 0.01
N ALA A 305 10.08 0.54 1.04
CA ALA A 305 9.43 0.44 2.34
C ALA A 305 8.07 1.12 2.24
N LEU A 306 7.07 0.30 2.01
CA LEU A 306 5.69 0.69 2.16
C LEU A 306 5.32 0.31 3.59
N PHE A 307 4.65 1.22 4.33
CA PHE A 307 3.96 0.90 5.59
C PHE A 307 2.44 0.74 5.37
N PRO A 308 1.95 -0.37 4.82
CA PRO A 308 0.52 -0.52 4.62
C PRO A 308 -0.33 -0.82 5.88
N ALA A 309 0.27 -0.67 7.06
CA ALA A 309 -0.43 -0.58 8.35
C ALA A 309 -0.80 0.86 8.73
N ASN A 310 -0.62 1.82 7.82
CA ASN A 310 -0.74 3.24 8.12
C ASN A 310 -2.19 3.74 8.19
N PHE A 311 -3.19 2.87 8.09
CA PHE A 311 -4.58 3.32 8.10
C PHE A 311 -5.09 3.69 9.49
N THR A 312 -4.47 3.26 10.58
CA THR A 312 -4.91 3.64 11.94
C THR A 312 -4.07 4.80 12.52
N GLU A 313 -4.68 5.57 13.42
CA GLU A 313 -4.04 6.68 14.17
C GLU A 313 -2.85 6.22 15.02
N HIS A 314 -2.93 5.03 15.61
CA HIS A 314 -1.84 4.41 16.34
C HIS A 314 -1.55 3.04 15.76
N LEU A 315 -0.26 2.71 15.65
CA LEU A 315 0.13 1.33 15.36
C LEU A 315 -0.26 0.47 16.57
N PRO A 316 -1.08 -0.57 16.39
CA PRO A 316 -1.65 -1.38 17.48
C PRO A 316 -0.63 -2.31 18.18
N THR A 317 0.67 -2.08 18.02
CA THR A 317 1.73 -3.03 18.36
C THR A 317 3.08 -2.34 18.55
N ASP A 318 3.87 -2.86 19.49
CA ASP A 318 5.25 -2.44 19.75
C ASP A 318 6.24 -3.02 18.73
N ASP A 319 5.80 -3.95 17.88
CA ASP A 319 6.59 -4.57 16.82
C ASP A 319 6.14 -4.10 15.45
N ILE A 320 7.02 -3.39 14.74
CA ILE A 320 6.70 -2.82 13.44
C ILE A 320 7.42 -3.62 12.36
N PHE A 321 6.64 -4.24 11.48
CA PHE A 321 7.21 -4.94 10.34
C PHE A 321 7.73 -3.94 9.32
N ILE A 322 9.01 -4.07 8.99
CA ILE A 322 9.66 -3.34 7.90
C ILE A 322 10.32 -4.36 6.98
N TYR A 323 10.41 -4.03 5.70
CA TYR A 323 11.11 -4.86 4.74
C TYR A 323 11.90 -3.97 3.79
N SER A 324 13.04 -4.46 3.34
CA SER A 324 13.91 -3.77 2.39
C SER A 324 14.13 -4.68 1.18
N GLY A 325 13.99 -4.09 -0.01
CA GLY A 325 14.39 -4.67 -1.30
C GLY A 325 14.25 -6.19 -1.44
N ARG A 326 15.28 -6.84 -1.98
CA ARG A 326 15.33 -8.28 -2.28
C ARG A 326 15.29 -9.14 -0.99
N ALA A 327 14.09 -9.29 -0.45
CA ALA A 327 13.72 -10.30 0.56
C ALA A 327 14.32 -10.14 1.97
N GLU A 328 14.77 -8.95 2.34
CA GLU A 328 15.12 -8.69 3.74
C GLU A 328 13.90 -8.21 4.50
N SER A 329 13.71 -8.76 5.69
CA SER A 329 12.53 -8.52 6.53
C SER A 329 13.02 -8.31 7.96
N PHE A 330 12.46 -7.29 8.61
CA PHE A 330 12.82 -6.95 9.97
C PHE A 330 11.59 -6.63 10.81
N LEU A 331 11.70 -6.89 12.10
CA LEU A 331 10.83 -6.29 13.11
C LEU A 331 11.61 -5.16 13.78
N PHE A 332 11.08 -3.95 13.69
CA PHE A 332 11.56 -2.80 14.43
C PHE A 332 10.86 -2.74 15.79
N HIS A 333 11.67 -2.78 16.85
CA HIS A 333 11.24 -2.73 18.25
C HIS A 333 11.70 -1.39 18.86
N PRO A 334 10.95 -0.29 18.67
CA PRO A 334 11.32 1.04 19.15
C PRO A 334 11.54 1.08 20.68
N ALA A 335 10.70 0.40 21.46
CA ALA A 335 10.81 0.37 22.92
C ALA A 335 12.09 -0.31 23.42
N ASP A 336 12.50 -1.39 22.74
CA ASP A 336 13.73 -2.13 23.06
C ASP A 336 14.97 -1.56 22.37
N ASN A 337 14.80 -0.59 21.47
CA ASN A 337 15.85 -0.05 20.59
C ASN A 337 16.54 -1.17 19.80
N THR A 338 15.77 -2.07 19.17
CA THR A 338 16.35 -3.17 18.39
C THR A 338 15.68 -3.31 17.02
N LEU A 339 16.45 -3.86 16.08
CA LEU A 339 15.99 -4.36 14.79
C LEU A 339 16.26 -5.86 14.72
N THR A 340 15.21 -6.65 14.66
CA THR A 340 15.30 -8.10 14.53
C THR A 340 15.21 -8.50 13.07
N GLN A 341 16.28 -9.06 12.51
CA GLN A 341 16.28 -9.61 11.15
C GLN A 341 15.58 -10.96 11.11
N MET A 342 14.82 -11.19 10.05
CA MET A 342 13.94 -12.34 9.86
C MET A 342 14.31 -13.10 8.59
N ASP A 343 14.23 -14.42 8.63
CA ASP A 343 14.35 -15.29 7.44
C ASP A 343 13.04 -16.04 7.22
N LEU A 344 12.08 -15.35 6.59
CA LEU A 344 10.71 -15.85 6.47
C LEU A 344 10.64 -17.07 5.52
N PRO A 345 10.03 -18.19 5.95
CA PRO A 345 10.00 -19.44 5.17
C PRO A 345 9.22 -19.33 3.86
N ILE A 346 8.33 -18.33 3.76
CA ILE A 346 7.55 -18.04 2.55
C ILE A 346 8.43 -17.58 1.39
N ILE A 347 9.63 -17.04 1.67
CA ILE A 347 10.62 -16.68 0.64
C ILE A 347 11.58 -17.85 0.45
N LYS A 348 11.27 -18.72 -0.52
CA LYS A 348 12.02 -19.94 -0.80
C LYS A 348 13.27 -19.69 -1.65
N ASN A 349 13.23 -18.66 -2.50
CA ASN A 349 14.35 -18.29 -3.35
C ASN A 349 14.51 -16.76 -3.42
N LYS A 350 15.46 -16.21 -2.65
CA LYS A 350 15.75 -14.76 -2.60
C LYS A 350 16.26 -14.18 -3.93
N GLU A 351 16.69 -15.02 -4.88
CA GLU A 351 17.09 -14.55 -6.22
C GLU A 351 15.87 -14.24 -7.10
N THR A 352 14.75 -14.91 -6.87
CA THR A 352 13.56 -14.80 -7.74
C THR A 352 12.33 -14.25 -7.02
N GLN A 353 12.29 -14.32 -5.69
CA GLN A 353 11.16 -13.93 -4.86
C GLN A 353 11.52 -12.72 -3.99
N ALA A 354 10.62 -11.75 -3.93
CA ALA A 354 10.76 -10.57 -3.08
C ALA A 354 9.41 -10.16 -2.48
N ILE A 355 9.44 -9.60 -1.27
CA ILE A 355 8.29 -8.91 -0.68
C ILE A 355 8.12 -7.59 -1.44
N THR A 356 6.90 -7.30 -1.85
CA THR A 356 6.55 -6.12 -2.66
C THR A 356 5.46 -5.24 -2.03
N SER A 357 4.97 -5.65 -0.85
CA SER A 357 4.00 -4.93 -0.01
C SER A 357 3.77 -5.70 1.30
N ALA A 358 3.53 -5.02 2.42
CA ALA A 358 3.22 -5.67 3.70
C ALA A 358 2.19 -4.88 4.55
N PHE A 359 0.99 -5.40 4.78
CA PHE A 359 -0.07 -4.72 5.52
C PHE A 359 -0.19 -5.31 6.91
N GLN A 360 0.06 -4.53 7.96
CA GLN A 360 -0.03 -5.00 9.34
C GLN A 360 -1.32 -4.49 10.00
N ASP A 361 -2.04 -5.38 10.66
CA ASP A 361 -3.20 -5.11 11.51
C ASP A 361 -3.01 -5.82 12.84
N GLY A 362 -2.64 -5.07 13.89
CA GLY A 362 -2.30 -5.65 15.18
C GLY A 362 -1.11 -6.59 15.07
N GLN A 363 -1.36 -7.84 15.44
CA GLN A 363 -0.39 -8.94 15.40
C GLN A 363 -0.47 -9.75 14.10
N SER A 364 -1.30 -9.35 13.13
CA SER A 364 -1.42 -10.02 11.83
C SER A 364 -0.79 -9.20 10.73
N ILE A 365 -0.10 -9.84 9.79
CA ILE A 365 0.57 -9.19 8.67
C ILE A 365 0.22 -9.92 7.38
N LEU A 366 -0.31 -9.18 6.41
CA LEU A 366 -0.49 -9.61 5.03
C LEU A 366 0.72 -9.22 4.19
N LEU A 367 1.49 -10.21 3.73
CA LEU A 367 2.67 -10.05 2.88
C LEU A 367 2.33 -10.34 1.43
N GLY A 368 2.64 -9.41 0.51
CA GLY A 368 2.56 -9.62 -0.93
C GLY A 368 3.93 -9.94 -1.52
N VAL A 369 4.11 -11.17 -2.01
CA VAL A 369 5.36 -11.68 -2.57
C VAL A 369 5.25 -11.79 -4.09
N TYR A 370 6.24 -11.27 -4.81
CA TYR A 370 6.35 -11.45 -6.26
C TYR A 370 7.43 -12.48 -6.59
N ASP A 371 7.08 -13.47 -7.40
CA ASP A 371 8.02 -14.43 -7.97
C ASP A 371 8.30 -14.06 -9.44
N THR A 372 9.51 -13.60 -9.72
CA THR A 372 9.96 -13.20 -11.06
C THR A 372 10.10 -14.38 -12.03
N ALA A 373 10.38 -15.59 -11.52
CA ALA A 373 10.51 -16.79 -12.34
C ALA A 373 9.15 -17.32 -12.77
N ALA A 374 8.19 -17.38 -11.84
CA ALA A 374 6.80 -17.74 -12.13
C ALA A 374 5.98 -16.59 -12.74
N LYS A 375 6.46 -15.35 -12.58
CA LYS A 375 5.76 -14.10 -12.93
C LYS A 375 4.41 -13.96 -12.23
N GLN A 376 4.35 -14.33 -10.96
CA GLN A 376 3.11 -14.40 -10.17
C GLN A 376 3.26 -13.65 -8.85
N TYR A 377 2.12 -13.11 -8.37
CA TYR A 377 2.01 -12.58 -7.01
C TYR A 377 1.29 -13.60 -6.13
N ALA A 378 1.81 -13.81 -4.93
CA ALA A 378 1.19 -14.58 -3.87
C ALA A 378 1.09 -13.71 -2.61
N TYR A 379 0.06 -13.94 -1.81
CA TYR A 379 -0.14 -13.21 -0.56
C TYR A 379 -0.27 -14.19 0.60
N TYR A 380 0.40 -13.87 1.70
CA TYR A 380 0.49 -14.71 2.89
C TYR A 380 0.06 -13.88 4.09
N VAL A 381 -0.82 -14.44 4.92
CA VAL A 381 -1.12 -13.87 6.24
C VAL A 381 -0.27 -14.61 7.25
N MET A 382 0.44 -13.85 8.10
CA MET A 382 1.31 -14.41 9.11
C MET A 382 1.19 -13.58 10.38
N SER A 383 1.27 -14.22 11.54
CA SER A 383 1.27 -13.49 12.81
C SER A 383 2.68 -12.97 13.15
N VAL A 384 2.76 -11.86 13.90
CA VAL A 384 4.03 -11.35 14.45
C VAL A 384 4.69 -12.39 15.37
N GLU A 385 3.90 -13.15 16.14
CA GLU A 385 4.39 -14.22 17.00
C GLU A 385 5.06 -15.34 16.19
N GLU A 386 4.39 -15.82 15.13
CA GLU A 386 4.95 -16.80 14.20
C GLU A 386 6.20 -16.27 13.50
N MET A 387 6.17 -15.02 13.04
CA MET A 387 7.34 -14.38 12.45
C MET A 387 8.55 -14.49 13.38
N LYS A 388 8.41 -14.16 14.67
CA LYS A 388 9.49 -14.19 15.66
C LYS A 388 10.20 -15.55 15.79
N GLU A 389 9.55 -16.65 15.41
CA GLU A 389 10.20 -17.98 15.36
C GLU A 389 11.31 -18.06 14.29
N TYR A 390 11.27 -17.18 13.30
CA TYR A 390 12.22 -17.07 12.18
C TYR A 390 13.24 -15.94 12.36
N ALA A 391 13.39 -15.42 13.58
CA ALA A 391 14.42 -14.43 13.90
C ALA A 391 15.83 -15.01 13.73
N VAL A 392 16.67 -14.35 12.94
CA VAL A 392 18.05 -14.79 12.68
C VAL A 392 19.10 -13.94 13.41
N ALA A 393 18.80 -12.66 13.64
CA ALA A 393 19.69 -11.75 14.35
C ALA A 393 18.88 -10.65 15.06
N VAL A 394 19.32 -10.24 16.24
CA VAL A 394 18.78 -9.07 16.97
C VAL A 394 19.89 -8.03 17.02
N ASN A 395 19.67 -6.90 16.36
CA ASN A 395 20.65 -5.84 16.22
C ASN A 395 20.26 -4.65 17.09
N PRO A 396 21.04 -4.29 18.13
CA PRO A 396 20.76 -3.13 18.97
C PRO A 396 21.05 -1.83 18.21
N ILE A 397 20.17 -0.85 18.38
CA ILE A 397 20.34 0.52 17.90
C ILE A 397 21.14 1.28 18.96
N THR A 398 22.43 1.47 18.71
CA THR A 398 23.35 2.11 19.65
C THR A 398 23.49 3.61 19.42
N GLY A 399 23.23 4.08 18.20
CA GLY A 399 23.52 5.47 17.79
C GLY A 399 25.02 5.75 17.63
N GLU A 400 25.90 4.75 17.55
CA GLU A 400 27.32 4.99 17.23
C GLU A 400 27.56 4.94 15.72
N GLU A 401 26.99 3.93 15.05
CA GLU A 401 26.99 3.76 13.60
C GLU A 401 25.58 3.35 13.15
N PRO A 402 25.10 3.82 11.98
CA PRO A 402 23.82 3.37 11.44
C PRO A 402 23.85 1.86 11.14
N LEU A 403 22.77 1.16 11.50
CA LEU A 403 22.56 -0.21 11.04
C LEU A 403 22.23 -0.21 9.54
N HIS A 404 22.90 -1.06 8.77
CA HIS A 404 22.62 -1.21 7.34
C HIS A 404 21.80 -2.47 7.10
N PHE A 405 20.64 -2.33 6.47
CA PHE A 405 19.79 -3.43 5.98
C PHE A 405 19.85 -3.51 4.45
N LEU A 406 21.09 -3.49 3.94
CA LEU A 406 21.42 -3.63 2.54
C LEU A 406 21.85 -5.08 2.29
N GLY A 407 21.21 -5.75 1.33
CA GLY A 407 21.88 -6.82 0.60
C GLY A 407 23.15 -6.23 -0.04
N GLU A 408 24.28 -6.92 0.11
CA GLU A 408 25.59 -6.43 -0.36
C GLU A 408 25.53 -5.81 -1.76
N ASP A 409 26.28 -4.71 -1.92
CA ASP A 409 26.47 -3.88 -3.12
C ASP A 409 26.32 -4.63 -4.46
N ASP A 410 25.11 -4.67 -5.01
CA ASP A 410 24.89 -5.00 -6.41
C ASP A 410 24.14 -3.83 -7.07
N GLU A 411 24.79 -3.24 -8.07
CA GLU A 411 24.32 -2.12 -8.89
C GLU A 411 22.80 -2.15 -9.09
N MET A 412 22.11 -1.06 -8.71
CA MET A 412 20.71 -0.85 -9.05
C MET A 412 20.53 -1.07 -10.56
N ILE A 413 19.82 -2.15 -10.94
CA ILE A 413 19.35 -2.32 -12.31
C ILE A 413 18.22 -1.31 -12.50
N ILE A 414 18.57 -0.10 -12.93
CA ILE A 414 17.61 0.87 -13.43
C ILE A 414 16.98 0.26 -14.67
N ILE A 415 15.75 -0.26 -14.54
CA ILE A 415 14.94 -0.64 -15.69
C ILE A 415 14.42 0.66 -16.29
N GLU A 416 15.18 1.25 -17.20
CA GLU A 416 14.67 2.38 -18.00
C GLU A 416 13.40 1.93 -18.74
N PRO A 417 12.31 2.72 -18.70
CA PRO A 417 11.15 2.44 -19.52
C PRO A 417 11.56 2.50 -20.99
N LYS A 418 11.33 1.41 -21.73
CA LYS A 418 11.50 1.40 -23.18
C LYS A 418 10.62 2.50 -23.79
N LYS A 419 11.28 3.42 -24.51
CA LYS A 419 10.66 4.48 -25.32
C LYS A 419 9.67 3.95 -26.35
#